data_AF-A0A261QFF3-F1
#
_entry.id   AF-A0A261QFF3-F1
#
_cell.length_a   1.000
_cell.length_b   1.000
_cell.length_c   1.000
_cell.angle_alpha   90.00
_cell.angle_beta   90.00
_cell.angle_gamma   90.00
#
_symmetry.space_group_name_H-M   'P 1'
#
loop_
_entity.id
_entity.type
_entity.pdbx_description
1 polymer ?
#
loop_
_entity_poly.entity_id
_entity_poly.type
_entity_poly.pdbx_seq_one_letter_code
_entity_poly.pdbx_strand_id
1 'polypeptide(L)' 'MFFLLYLNIYFLLRYPKTIRKSFIKQINLSLLINWHEQFPVTIYEKHRNRAIYRIQGNRNPFIDQPDLAAKLVFPMK' A
#
# COMPACT_ATOMS: atom_id res chain seq x y z
N MET A 1 -14.02 -6.32 -1.50
CA MET A 1 -13.84 -5.12 -2.35
C MET A 1 -12.79 -4.12 -1.83
N PHE A 2 -12.12 -4.33 -0.67
CA PHE A 2 -11.20 -3.31 -0.08
C PHE A 2 -9.69 -3.63 -0.12
N PHE A 3 -9.30 -4.87 -0.44
CA PHE A 3 -7.88 -5.28 -0.49
C PHE A 3 -7.01 -4.49 -1.49
N LEU A 4 -7.61 -4.01 -2.58
CA LEU A 4 -6.87 -3.27 -3.62
C LEU A 4 -6.27 -1.96 -3.07
N LEU A 5 -6.87 -1.41 -2.02
CA LEU A 5 -6.45 -0.14 -1.45
C LEU A 5 -5.02 -0.19 -0.88
N TYR A 6 -4.79 -1.16 -0.01
CA TYR A 6 -3.50 -1.42 0.65
C TYR A 6 -2.40 -1.83 -0.34
N LEU A 7 -2.82 -2.41 -1.47
CA LEU A 7 -1.93 -2.88 -2.51
C LEU A 7 -1.34 -1.71 -3.32
N ASN A 8 -2.12 -0.66 -3.58
CA ASN A 8 -1.67 0.50 -4.37
C ASN A 8 -0.48 1.21 -3.71
N ILE A 9 -0.60 1.56 -2.43
CA ILE A 9 0.48 2.22 -1.68
C ILE A 9 1.71 1.31 -1.60
N TYR A 10 1.49 0.00 -1.41
CA TYR A 10 2.58 -0.98 -1.40
C TYR A 10 3.33 -1.06 -2.73
N PHE A 11 2.63 -1.09 -3.87
CA PHE A 11 3.26 -1.09 -5.19
C PHE A 11 4.08 0.18 -5.44
N LEU A 12 3.56 1.33 -5.02
CA LEU A 12 4.26 2.61 -5.14
C LEU A 12 5.57 2.62 -4.34
N LEU A 13 5.54 2.10 -3.11
CA LEU A 13 6.72 2.01 -2.27
C LEU A 13 7.73 0.96 -2.79
N ARG A 14 7.25 -0.18 -3.27
CA ARG A 14 8.13 -1.30 -3.66
C ARG A 14 8.77 -1.11 -5.04
N TYR A 15 8.07 -0.46 -5.97
CA TYR A 15 8.52 -0.34 -7.37
C TYR A 15 8.55 1.10 -7.90
N PRO A 16 9.15 2.08 -7.19
CA PRO A 16 9.10 3.49 -7.58
C PRO A 16 9.76 3.76 -8.94
N LYS A 17 10.79 2.98 -9.32
CA LYS A 17 11.54 3.15 -10.57
C LYS A 17 10.89 2.46 -11.78
N THR A 18 9.96 1.54 -11.55
CA THR A 18 9.29 0.77 -12.61
C THR A 18 8.06 1.53 -13.16
N ILE A 19 7.51 2.45 -12.37
CA ILE A 19 6.32 3.21 -12.74
C ILE A 19 6.73 4.37 -13.65
N ARG A 20 6.02 4.55 -14.76
CA ARG A 20 6.26 5.67 -15.69
C ARG A 20 6.06 6.99 -14.96
N LYS A 21 7.01 7.93 -15.11
CA LYS A 21 6.96 9.25 -14.44
C LYS A 21 5.67 10.02 -14.71
N SER A 22 5.07 9.88 -15.89
CA SER A 22 3.77 10.49 -16.22
C SER A 22 2.63 9.97 -15.34
N PHE A 23 2.63 8.68 -15.03
CA PHE A 23 1.64 8.07 -14.15
C PHE A 23 1.85 8.51 -12.71
N ILE A 24 3.11 8.53 -12.24
CA ILE A 24 3.47 9.00 -10.90
C ILE A 24 2.91 10.41 -10.61
N LYS A 25 2.98 11.33 -11.58
CA LYS A 25 2.42 12.69 -11.45
C LYS A 25 0.90 12.75 -11.31
N GLN A 26 0.18 11.73 -11.78
CA GLN A 26 -1.28 11.65 -11.70
C GLN A 26 -1.77 11.02 -10.39
N ILE A 27 -0.87 10.45 -9.59
CA ILE A 27 -1.23 9.77 -8.35
C ILE A 27 -1.56 10.81 -7.28
N ASN A 28 -2.80 10.78 -6.81
CA ASN A 28 -3.22 11.55 -5.65
C ASN A 28 -2.89 10.78 -4.37
N LEU A 29 -1.72 11.02 -3.80
CA LEU A 29 -1.27 10.36 -2.58
C LEU A 29 -2.20 10.65 -1.39
N SER A 30 -2.67 11.89 -1.26
CA SER A 30 -3.58 12.29 -0.18
C SER A 30 -4.90 11.52 -0.21
N LEU A 31 -5.43 11.26 -1.41
CA LEU A 31 -6.62 10.42 -1.58
C LEU A 31 -6.37 8.98 -1.14
N LEU A 32 -5.23 8.40 -1.52
CA LEU A 32 -4.86 7.04 -1.14
C LEU A 32 -4.70 6.89 0.38
N ILE A 33 -4.11 7.89 1.04
CA ILE A 33 -3.96 7.91 2.51
C ILE A 33 -5.33 8.05 3.17
N ASN A 34 -6.18 8.98 2.72
CA ASN A 34 -7.53 9.16 3.28
C ASN A 34 -8.35 7.86 3.20
N TRP A 35 -8.35 7.20 2.04
CA TRP A 35 -9.02 5.92 1.93
C TRP A 35 -8.45 4.88 2.90
N HIS A 36 -7.16 4.91 3.20
CA HIS A 36 -6.53 3.98 4.13
C HIS A 36 -7.09 4.12 5.54
N GLU A 37 -7.31 5.37 5.95
CA GLU A 37 -7.92 5.73 7.24
C GLU A 37 -9.40 5.36 7.29
N GLN A 38 -10.13 5.55 6.19
CA GLN A 38 -11.56 5.24 6.09
C GLN A 38 -11.87 3.74 6.10
N PHE A 39 -10.95 2.90 5.63
CA PHE A 39 -11.18 1.46 5.46
C PHE A 39 -10.16 0.65 6.28
N PRO A 40 -10.36 0.44 7.59
CA PRO A 40 -9.40 -0.24 8.45
C PRO A 40 -9.14 -1.70 8.04
N VAL A 41 -7.92 -2.18 8.30
CA VAL A 41 -7.51 -3.55 7.96
C VAL A 41 -8.39 -4.59 8.66
N THR A 42 -8.94 -5.49 7.86
CA THR A 42 -9.74 -6.61 8.34
C THR A 42 -8.88 -7.83 8.72
N ILE A 43 -9.43 -8.73 9.55
CA ILE A 43 -8.78 -10.01 9.90
C ILE A 43 -8.51 -10.85 8.63
N TYR A 44 -9.44 -10.84 7.68
CA TYR A 44 -9.29 -11.54 6.40
C TYR A 44 -8.05 -11.06 5.64
N GLU A 45 -7.81 -9.75 5.60
CA GLU A 45 -6.65 -9.18 4.92
C GLU A 45 -5.33 -9.55 5.62
N LYS A 46 -5.32 -9.62 6.95
CA LYS A 46 -4.16 -10.14 7.71
C LYS A 46 -3.88 -11.61 7.40
N HIS A 47 -4.91 -12.45 7.35
CA HIS A 47 -4.78 -13.86 6.96
C HIS A 47 -4.25 -14.00 5.53
N ARG A 48 -4.77 -13.19 4.60
CA ARG A 48 -4.31 -13.15 3.22
C ARG A 48 -2.85 -12.70 3.11
N ASN A 49 -2.44 -11.64 3.83
CA ASN A 49 -1.05 -11.18 3.85
C ASN A 49 -0.10 -12.29 4.37
N ARG A 50 -0.53 -13.04 5.39
CA ARG A 50 0.22 -14.21 5.90
C ARG A 50 0.31 -15.34 4.86
N ALA A 51 -0.76 -15.63 4.13
CA ALA A 51 -0.76 -16.65 3.09
C ALA A 51 0.15 -16.26 1.92
N ILE A 52 0.08 -15.00 1.45
CA ILE A 52 0.95 -14.47 0.40
C ILE A 52 2.42 -14.51 0.83
N TYR A 53 2.71 -14.15 2.09
CA TYR A 53 4.08 -14.22 2.63
C TYR A 53 4.68 -15.63 2.55
N ARG A 54 3.90 -16.68 2.83
CA ARG A 54 4.38 -18.07 2.72
C ARG A 54 4.79 -18.45 1.30
N ILE A 55 4.25 -17.77 0.29
CA ILE A 55 4.52 -18.05 -1.13
C ILE A 55 5.63 -17.14 -1.66
N GLN A 56 5.57 -15.84 -1.38
CA GLN A 56 6.44 -14.83 -2.00
C GLN A 56 7.61 -14.39 -1.11
N GLY A 57 7.57 -14.66 0.19
CA GLY A 57 8.60 -14.24 1.15
C GLY A 57 8.58 -12.77 1.54
N ASN A 58 7.67 -11.95 1.00
CA ASN A 58 7.49 -10.53 1.36
C ASN A 58 6.11 -10.26 1.97
N ARG A 59 6.05 -9.31 2.91
CA ARG A 59 4.80 -8.83 3.53
C ARG A 59 4.45 -7.43 3.07
N ASN A 60 3.16 -7.13 3.01
CA ASN A 60 2.70 -5.76 2.89
C ASN A 60 2.71 -5.11 4.30
N PRO A 61 3.61 -4.14 4.58
CA PRO A 61 3.72 -3.51 5.88
C PRO A 61 2.47 -2.72 6.27
N PHE A 62 1.69 -2.22 5.30
CA PHE A 62 0.47 -1.46 5.57
C PHE A 62 -0.69 -2.34 6.06
N ILE A 63 -0.63 -3.65 5.84
CA ILE A 63 -1.58 -4.60 6.42
C ILE A 63 -1.20 -4.95 7.87
N ASP A 64 0.09 -4.96 8.16
CA ASP A 64 0.61 -5.36 9.47
C ASP A 64 0.63 -4.17 10.45
N GLN A 65 0.92 -2.98 9.94
CA GLN A 65 0.98 -1.70 10.66
C GLN A 65 0.33 -0.61 9.80
N PRO A 66 -1.01 -0.44 9.87
CA PRO A 66 -1.76 0.52 9.06
C PRO A 66 -1.29 1.97 9.23
N ASP A 67 -0.83 2.34 10.44
CA ASP A 67 -0.36 3.68 10.78
C ASP A 67 0.86 4.13 9.96
N LEU A 68 1.57 3.19 9.31
CA LEU A 68 2.67 3.52 8.41
C LEU A 68 2.20 4.30 7.17
N ALA A 69 0.94 4.16 6.76
CA ALA A 69 0.41 4.89 5.61
C ALA A 69 0.37 6.40 5.86
N ALA A 70 0.01 6.83 7.06
CA ALA A 70 0.00 8.25 7.45
C ALA A 70 1.41 8.85 7.60
N LYS A 71 2.43 8.01 7.79
CA LYS A 71 3.84 8.42 7.96
C LYS A 71 4.64 8.40 6.65
N LEU A 72 3.99 8.07 5.52
CA LEU A 72 4.67 7.98 4.24
C LEU A 72 5.14 9.35 3.75
N VAL A 73 6.46 9.48 3.63
CA VAL A 73 7.09 10.53 2.86
C VAL A 73 7.64 9.90 1.60
N PHE A 74 7.00 10.15 0.45
CA PHE A 74 7.56 9.72 -0.82
C PHE A 74 8.63 10.72 -1.27
N PRO A 75 9.89 10.30 -1.47
CA PRO A 75 10.91 11.15 -2.09
C PRO A 75 10.59 11.26 -3.59
N MET A 76 9.64 12.12 -3.92
CA MET A 76 9.21 12.42 -5.30
C MET A 76 9.98 13.64 -5.80
N LYS A 77 11.31 13.51 -5.87
CA LYS A 77 12.18 14.45 -6.58
C LYS A 77 12.78 13.77 -7.80
#